data_AF-A0A7V9KHZ5-F1
#
_entry.id   AF-A0A7V9KHZ5-F1
#
_cell.length_a   1.000
_cell.length_b   1.000
_cell.length_c   1.000
_cell.angle_alpha   90.00
_cell.angle_beta   90.00
_cell.angle_gamma   90.00
#
_symmetry.space_group_name_H-M   'P 1'
#
loop_
_entity.id
_entity.type
_entity.pdbx_description
1 polymer ?
#
loop_
_entity_poly.entity_id
_entity_poly.type
_entity_poly.pdbx_seq_one_letter_code
_entity_poly.pdbx_strand_id
1 'polypeptide(L)'
;MTTAEVAALAGVHLITARKWIAAGRLPSVFIENRRYVPKRAIVRHYILLLQNPATRAATIERLQAVAAEAGVVQEGQAGGLSGPA
;
A
#
# COMPACT_ATOMS: atom_id res chain seq x y z
N MET A 1 -0.87 3.80 -12.16
CA MET A 1 0.25 2.97 -11.72
C MET A 1 0.35 1.76 -12.61
N THR A 2 1.56 1.34 -13.00
CA THR A 2 1.77 0.09 -13.73
C THR A 2 1.52 -1.11 -12.81
N THR A 3 1.33 -2.30 -13.37
CA THR A 3 1.20 -3.53 -12.57
C THR A 3 2.45 -3.81 -11.72
N ALA A 4 3.63 -3.41 -12.19
CA ALA A 4 4.87 -3.53 -11.43
C ALA A 4 4.89 -2.59 -10.21
N GLU A 5 4.48 -1.34 -10.39
CA GLU A 5 4.34 -0.39 -9.28
C GLU A 5 3.28 -0.85 -8.28
N VAL A 6 2.19 -1.47 -8.74
CA VAL A 6 1.17 -2.07 -7.86
C VAL A 6 1.77 -3.20 -7.03
N ALA A 7 2.53 -4.10 -7.66
CA ALA A 7 3.18 -5.22 -6.99
C ALA A 7 4.19 -4.74 -5.94
N ALA A 8 5.04 -3.78 -6.32
CA ALA A 8 6.00 -3.14 -5.42
C ALA A 8 5.28 -2.50 -4.22
N LEU A 9 4.27 -1.65 -4.45
CA LEU A 9 3.51 -1.02 -3.38
C LEU A 9 2.87 -2.06 -2.44
N ALA A 10 2.23 -3.08 -3.02
CA ALA A 10 1.61 -4.19 -2.30
C ALA A 10 2.58 -5.15 -1.59
N GLY A 11 3.88 -5.09 -1.88
CA GLY A 11 4.84 -6.05 -1.34
C GLY A 11 4.53 -7.49 -1.77
N VAL A 12 3.92 -7.66 -2.94
CA VAL A 12 3.57 -8.97 -3.49
C VAL A 12 4.31 -9.22 -4.78
N HIS A 13 4.43 -10.50 -5.16
CA HIS A 13 5.00 -10.86 -6.44
C HIS A 13 4.18 -10.27 -7.61
N LEU A 14 4.84 -9.90 -8.70
CA LEU A 14 4.19 -9.33 -9.90
C LEU A 14 3.04 -10.21 -10.42
N ILE A 15 3.21 -11.54 -10.31
CA ILE A 15 2.19 -12.52 -10.70
C ILE A 15 0.93 -12.37 -9.85
N THR A 16 1.06 -12.13 -8.54
CA THR A 16 -0.07 -11.91 -7.63
C THR A 16 -0.83 -10.63 -7.99
N ALA A 17 -0.12 -9.53 -8.25
CA ALA A 17 -0.75 -8.29 -8.71
C ALA A 17 -1.48 -8.48 -10.05
N ARG A 18 -0.89 -9.22 -11.01
CA ARG A 18 -1.56 -9.60 -12.26
C ARG A 18 -2.84 -10.41 -12.01
N LYS A 19 -2.81 -11.38 -11.10
CA LYS A 19 -3.98 -12.18 -10.71
C LYS A 19 -5.10 -11.31 -10.11
N TRP A 20 -4.77 -10.34 -9.27
CA TRP A 20 -5.77 -9.43 -8.70
C TRP A 20 -6.47 -8.59 -9.77
N ILE A 21 -5.71 -8.07 -10.72
CA ILE A 21 -6.26 -7.29 -11.82
C ILE A 21 -7.10 -8.19 -12.75
N ALA A 22 -6.59 -9.38 -13.10
CA ALA A 22 -7.31 -10.34 -13.94
C ALA A 22 -8.62 -10.82 -13.31
N ALA A 23 -8.62 -11.02 -11.99
CA ALA A 23 -9.82 -11.41 -11.22
C ALA A 23 -10.74 -10.22 -10.88
N GLY A 24 -10.49 -9.02 -11.41
CA GLY A 24 -11.34 -7.84 -11.18
C GLY A 24 -11.26 -7.25 -9.76
N ARG A 25 -10.34 -7.72 -8.91
CA ARG A 25 -10.14 -7.18 -7.54
C ARG A 25 -9.51 -5.79 -7.54
N LEU A 26 -8.79 -5.46 -8.60
CA LEU A 26 -8.26 -4.12 -8.87
C LEU A 26 -8.75 -3.67 -10.25
N PRO A 27 -9.50 -2.55 -10.34
CA PRO A 27 -9.88 -2.00 -11.63
C PRO A 27 -8.62 -1.55 -12.38
N SER A 28 -8.63 -1.74 -13.69
CA SER A 28 -7.54 -1.31 -14.56
C SER A 28 -8.07 -0.64 -15.80
N VAL A 29 -7.27 0.27 -16.36
CA VAL A 29 -7.54 1.00 -17.59
C VAL A 29 -6.42 0.71 -18.58
N PHE A 30 -6.77 0.64 -19.86
CA PHE A 30 -5.79 0.52 -20.94
C PHE A 30 -5.54 1.89 -21.55
N ILE A 31 -4.28 2.30 -21.61
CA ILE A 31 -3.82 3.58 -22.18
C ILE A 31 -2.58 3.26 -23.01
N GLU A 32 -2.56 3.65 -24.29
CA GLU A 32 -1.39 3.50 -25.18
C GLU A 32 -0.75 2.10 -25.12
N ASN A 33 -1.58 1.07 -25.27
CA ASN A 33 -1.17 -0.35 -25.23
C ASN A 33 -0.56 -0.82 -23.90
N ARG A 34 -0.74 -0.07 -22.82
CA ARG A 34 -0.29 -0.43 -21.46
C ARG A 34 -1.46 -0.45 -20.49
N ARG A 35 -1.39 -1.37 -19.53
CA ARG A 35 -2.40 -1.50 -18.47
C ARG A 35 -1.97 -0.71 -17.23
N TYR A 36 -2.87 0.14 -16.76
CA TYR A 36 -2.68 0.96 -15.57
C TYR A 36 -3.77 0.72 -14.53
N VAL A 37 -3.40 0.74 -13.27
CA VAL A 37 -4.30 0.75 -12.12
C VAL A 37 -4.43 2.18 -11.59
N PRO A 38 -5.64 2.73 -11.45
CA PRO A 38 -5.85 4.05 -10.86
C PRO A 38 -5.40 4.08 -9.38
N LYS A 39 -4.64 5.11 -8.97
CA LYS A 39 -4.14 5.24 -7.58
C LYS A 39 -5.28 5.13 -6.54
N ARG A 40 -6.41 5.79 -6.80
CA ARG A 40 -7.62 5.73 -5.94
C ARG A 40 -8.13 4.31 -5.69
N ALA A 41 -7.98 3.43 -6.67
CA ALA A 41 -8.44 2.05 -6.54
C ALA A 41 -7.54 1.22 -5.64
N ILE A 42 -6.24 1.54 -5.62
CA ILE A 42 -5.29 0.91 -4.71
C ILE A 42 -5.59 1.32 -3.27
N VAL A 43 -5.77 2.62 -3.00
CA VAL A 43 -6.14 3.10 -1.66
C VAL A 43 -7.39 2.39 -1.14
N ARG A 44 -8.43 2.28 -1.99
CA ARG A 44 -9.65 1.54 -1.64
C ARG A 44 -9.38 0.07 -1.34
N HIS A 45 -8.52 -0.58 -2.11
CA HIS A 45 -8.13 -1.97 -1.87
C HIS A 45 -7.47 -2.16 -0.50
N TYR A 46 -6.53 -1.29 -0.14
CA TYR A 46 -5.89 -1.35 1.18
C TYR A 46 -6.87 -1.08 2.32
N ILE A 47 -7.81 -0.15 2.17
CA ILE A 47 -8.87 0.08 3.16
C ILE A 47 -9.67 -1.21 3.39
N LEU A 48 -10.04 -1.92 2.32
CA LEU A 48 -10.75 -3.20 2.44
C LEU A 48 -9.90 -4.28 3.13
N LEU A 49 -8.60 -4.34 2.84
CA LEU A 49 -7.68 -5.28 3.51
C LEU A 49 -7.50 -4.95 5.00
N LEU A 50 -7.49 -3.67 5.37
CA LEU A 50 -7.42 -3.22 6.76
C LEU A 50 -8.71 -3.52 7.54
N GLN A 51 -9.86 -3.57 6.85
CA GLN A 51 -11.14 -3.95 7.45
C GLN A 51 -11.27 -5.46 7.69
N ASN A 52 -10.47 -6.28 7.01
CA ASN A 52 -10.48 -7.72 7.21
C ASN A 52 -9.44 -8.15 8.26
N PRO A 53 -9.86 -8.70 9.43
CA PRO A 53 -8.95 -9.05 10.51
C PRO A 53 -7.89 -10.09 10.10
N ALA A 54 -8.18 -10.95 9.13
CA ALA A 54 -7.23 -11.95 8.64
C ALA A 54 -6.05 -11.33 7.86
N THR A 55 -6.25 -10.17 7.23
CA THR A 55 -5.22 -9.49 6.42
C THR A 55 -4.68 -8.22 7.06
N ARG A 56 -5.32 -7.71 8.12
CA ARG A 56 -5.04 -6.41 8.72
C ARG A 56 -3.58 -6.27 9.19
N ALA A 57 -3.05 -7.25 9.94
CA ALA A 57 -1.70 -7.18 10.50
C ALA A 57 -0.63 -7.08 9.41
N ALA A 58 -0.66 -7.99 8.43
CA ALA A 58 0.26 -7.98 7.29
C ALA A 58 0.13 -6.69 6.44
N THR A 59 -1.09 -6.14 6.34
CA THR A 59 -1.33 -4.89 5.62
C THR A 59 -0.70 -3.69 6.33
N ILE A 60 -0.79 -3.63 7.66
CA ILE A 60 -0.16 -2.56 8.46
C ILE A 60 1.35 -2.63 8.35
N GLU A 61 1.95 -3.82 8.52
CA GLU A 61 3.40 -4.03 8.39
C GLU A 61 3.90 -3.55 7.02
N ARG A 62 3.18 -3.88 5.95
CA ARG A 62 3.55 -3.44 4.61
C ARG A 62 3.47 -1.92 4.45
N LEU A 63 2.40 -1.29 4.96
CA LEU A 63 2.24 0.16 4.89
C LEU A 63 3.33 0.89 5.68
N GLN A 64 3.77 0.34 6.81
CA GLN A 64 4.90 0.87 7.59
C GLN A 64 6.22 0.75 6.81
N ALA A 65 6.49 -0.40 6.16
CA ALA A 65 7.67 -0.57 5.33
C ALA A 65 7.71 0.43 4.16
N VAL A 66 6.57 0.66 3.50
CA VAL A 66 6.45 1.69 2.44
C VAL A 66 6.68 3.09 3.01
N ALA A 67 6.16 3.40 4.19
CA ALA A 67 6.39 4.69 4.84
C ALA A 67 7.86 4.90 5.22
N ALA A 68 8.58 3.85 5.62
CA ALA A 68 10.01 3.87 5.89
C ALA A 68 10.84 4.08 4.61
N GLU A 69 10.54 3.35 3.54
CA GLU A 69 11.15 3.54 2.21
C GLU A 69 10.94 4.96 1.67
N ALA A 70 9.79 5.57 1.98
CA ALA A 70 9.44 6.92 1.56
C ALA A 70 10.01 8.02 2.48
N GLY A 71 10.71 7.67 3.57
CA GLY A 71 11.24 8.65 4.54
C GLY A 71 10.16 9.40 5.32
N VAL A 72 8.95 8.86 5.41
CA VAL A 72 7.79 9.50 6.06
C VAL A 72 7.75 9.26 7.57
N VAL A 73 8.49 8.28 8.08
CA VAL A 73 8.67 8.06 9.52
C VAL A 73 9.71 9.04 10.07
N GLN A 74 9.22 10.15 10.63
CA GLN A 74 10.00 10.91 11.60
C GLN A 74 10.11 10.05 12.87
N GLU A 75 11.34 9.73 13.25
CA GLU A 75 11.67 9.20 14.57
C GLU A 75 11.02 10.10 15.62
N GLY A 76 10.43 9.47 16.64
CA GLY A 76 9.76 10.18 17.71
C GLY A 76 10.67 11.26 18.28
N GLN A 77 10.29 12.53 18.13
CA GLN A 77 10.72 13.55 19.05
C GLN A 77 9.99 13.28 20.38
N ALA A 78 10.56 12.34 21.13
CA ALA A 78 10.36 12.21 22.56
C ALA A 78 10.97 13.46 23.23
N GLY A 79 10.33 14.61 23.04
CA GLY A 79 10.53 15.80 23.85
C GLY A 79 9.74 15.61 25.12
N GLY A 80 10.32 14.89 26.08
CA GLY A 80 9.80 14.86 27.44
C GLY A 80 9.74 16.29 27.96
N LEU A 81 8.52 16.83 28.08
CA LEU A 81 8.27 17.93 29.01
C LEU A 81 8.24 17.31 30.41
N SER A 82 9.45 17.00 30.91
CA SER A 82 9.71 17.13 32.34
C SER A 82 9.36 18.56 32.70
N GLY A 83 8.29 18.74 33.48
CA GLY A 83 8.17 19.95 34.28
C GLY A 83 9.37 20.02 35.23
N PRO A 84 9.85 21.24 35.50
CA PRO A 84 10.42 21.52 36.79
C PRO A 84 9.58 22.57 37.52
N ALA A 85 9.23 22.18 38.76
CA ALA A 85 8.92 22.97 39.95
C ALA A 85 7.77 24.00 39.89
#